data_AF-A0A0M5JK61-F1
#
_entry.id   AF-A0A0M5JK61-F1
#
_cell.length_a   1.000
_cell.length_b   1.000
_cell.length_c   1.000
_cell.angle_alpha   90.00
_cell.angle_beta   90.00
_cell.angle_gamma   90.00
#
_symmetry.space_group_name_H-M   'P 1'
#
loop_
_entity.id
_entity.type
_entity.pdbx_description
1 polymer ?
#
loop_
_entity_poly.entity_id
_entity_poly.type
_entity_poly.pdbx_seq_one_letter_code
_entity_poly.pdbx_strand_id
1 'polypeptide(L)'
;MAGVFAMNDDEMNSLSGRLYDVSWALDELDMPANPGSGPMGSLGLSNSLDTFISEGDRRIDTWSSWASNTADAVGMASRQSQRTDDSWSRLFSWDSDTFQTGDMED
;
A
#
# COMPACT_ATOMS: atom_id res chain seq x y z
N MET A 1 10.46 -28.78 -8.72
CA MET A 1 9.69 -28.03 -7.70
C MET A 1 9.19 -26.76 -8.36
N ALA A 2 7.93 -26.73 -8.78
CA ALA A 2 7.29 -25.48 -9.19
C ALA A 2 6.87 -24.78 -7.89
N GLY A 3 7.48 -23.63 -7.59
CA GLY A 3 7.02 -22.82 -6.47
C GLY A 3 5.60 -22.37 -6.76
N VAL A 4 4.65 -22.77 -5.89
CA VAL A 4 3.32 -22.17 -5.92
C VAL A 4 3.51 -20.73 -5.47
N PHE A 5 3.38 -19.79 -6.41
CA PHE A 5 3.22 -18.38 -6.07
C PHE A 5 1.85 -18.22 -5.42
N ALA A 6 1.78 -18.42 -4.10
CA ALA A 6 0.61 -18.11 -3.29
C ALA A 6 0.81 -16.72 -2.68
N MET A 7 -0.08 -15.78 -2.99
CA MET A 7 -0.16 -14.52 -2.27
C MET A 7 -0.83 -14.76 -0.92
N ASN A 8 -0.18 -14.37 0.17
CA ASN A 8 -0.79 -14.41 1.49
C ASN A 8 -1.59 -13.13 1.72
N ASP A 9 -2.91 -13.25 1.79
CA ASP A 9 -3.80 -12.11 1.92
C ASP A 9 -3.64 -11.35 3.24
N ASP A 10 -3.33 -12.02 4.34
CA ASP A 10 -3.10 -11.38 5.63
C ASP A 10 -1.83 -10.52 5.58
N GLU A 11 -0.77 -11.02 4.94
CA GLU A 11 0.47 -10.28 4.74
C GLU A 11 0.28 -9.08 3.80
N MET A 12 -0.51 -9.25 2.72
CA MET A 12 -0.80 -8.16 1.78
C MET A 12 -1.68 -7.08 2.41
N ASN A 13 -2.70 -7.45 3.18
CA ASN A 13 -3.52 -6.50 3.92
C ASN A 13 -2.70 -5.77 5.00
N SER A 14 -1.84 -6.48 5.71
CA SER A 14 -0.91 -5.87 6.68
C SER A 14 0.05 -4.88 6.01
N LEU A 15 0.61 -5.24 4.85
CA LEU A 15 1.49 -4.36 4.08
C LEU A 15 0.76 -3.11 3.60
N SER A 16 -0.45 -3.25 3.06
CA SER A 16 -1.28 -2.12 2.63
C SER A 16 -1.53 -1.15 3.79
N GLY A 17 -1.91 -1.66 4.97
CA GLY A 17 -2.09 -0.85 6.18
C GLY A 17 -0.83 -0.07 6.56
N ARG A 18 0.31 -0.76 6.64
CA ARG A 18 1.61 -0.13 6.98
C ARG A 18 2.04 0.94 5.98
N LEU A 19 1.71 0.78 4.70
CA LEU A 19 2.01 1.78 3.67
C LEU A 19 1.15 3.03 3.83
N TYR A 20 -0.12 2.90 4.25
CA TYR A 20 -0.93 4.07 4.63
C TYR A 20 -0.39 4.74 5.89
N ASP A 21 0.04 3.99 6.90
CA ASP A 21 0.65 4.57 8.10
C ASP A 21 1.90 5.40 7.74
N VAL A 22 2.72 4.90 6.80
CA VAL A 22 3.89 5.63 6.29
C VAL A 22 3.48 6.87 5.49
N SER A 23 2.47 6.77 4.63
CA SER A 23 1.94 7.93 3.89
C SER A 23 1.46 9.01 4.85
N TRP A 24 0.68 8.64 5.87
CA TRP A 24 0.22 9.58 6.89
C TRP A 24 1.38 10.23 7.64
N ALA A 25 2.36 9.43 8.09
CA ALA A 25 3.51 9.95 8.81
C ALA A 25 4.37 10.90 7.96
N LEU A 26 4.38 10.72 6.64
CA LEU A 26 5.03 11.65 5.70
C LEU A 26 4.21 12.92 5.52
N ASP A 27 2.88 12.83 5.39
CA ASP A 27 2.00 14.02 5.29
C ASP A 27 2.05 14.92 6.53
N GLU A 28 2.33 14.35 7.70
CA GLU A 28 2.49 15.08 8.96
C GLU A 28 3.89 15.68 9.15
N LEU A 29 4.84 15.39 8.25
CA LEU A 29 6.20 15.89 8.34
C LEU A 29 6.30 17.31 7.76
N ASP A 30 6.43 18.30 8.63
CA ASP A 30 6.67 19.69 8.23
C ASP A 30 8.15 19.97 7.97
N MET A 31 8.44 20.72 6.90
CA MET A 31 9.76 21.28 6.66
C MET A 31 10.09 22.41 7.67
N PRO A 32 11.38 22.61 8.01
CA PRO A 32 11.77 23.68 8.92
C PRO A 32 11.34 25.05 8.38
N ALA A 33 10.70 25.86 9.23
CA ALA A 33 10.32 27.22 8.87
C ALA A 33 11.55 28.09 8.56
N ASN A 34 11.45 28.95 7.55
CA ASN A 34 12.48 29.94 7.27
C ASN A 34 12.57 30.93 8.46
N PRO A 35 13.73 31.06 9.14
CA PRO A 35 13.91 31.95 10.29
C PRO A 35 13.89 33.44 9.94
N GLY A 36 13.76 33.79 8.65
CA GLY A 36 13.76 35.16 8.14
C GLY A 36 15.15 35.76 8.02
N SER A 37 15.21 36.94 7.41
CA SER A 37 16.43 37.74 7.26
C SER A 37 16.74 38.51 8.56
N GLY A 38 17.35 37.83 9.53
CA GLY A 38 17.96 38.50 10.67
C GLY A 38 19.08 39.49 10.23
N PRO A 39 19.53 40.41 11.09
CA PRO A 39 20.48 41.47 10.75
C PRO A 39 21.86 40.99 10.26
N MET A 40 22.16 39.68 10.32
CA MET A 40 23.37 39.05 9.79
C MET A 40 23.12 38.09 8.59
N GLY A 41 21.95 38.15 7.94
CA GLY A 41 21.57 37.23 6.87
C GLY A 41 22.14 37.61 5.51
N SER A 42 23.20 36.92 5.07
CA SER A 42 23.66 36.95 3.67
C SER A 42 22.53 36.51 2.72
N LEU A 43 22.19 37.34 1.73
CA LEU A 43 21.13 37.08 0.74
C LEU A 43 21.29 35.73 0.01
N GLY A 44 22.52 35.22 -0.11
CA GLY A 44 22.78 33.92 -0.73
C GLY A 44 22.27 32.71 0.08
N LEU A 45 22.21 32.83 1.41
CA LEU A 45 21.74 31.75 2.29
C LEU A 45 20.21 31.67 2.33
N SER A 46 19.51 32.79 2.21
CA SER A 46 18.04 32.82 2.21
C SER A 46 17.48 32.09 0.99
N ASN A 47 17.98 32.40 -0.21
CA ASN A 47 17.51 31.74 -1.45
C ASN A 47 17.81 30.24 -1.47
N SER A 48 18.98 29.81 -0.96
CA SER A 48 19.30 28.39 -0.88
C SER A 48 18.42 27.65 0.13
N LEU A 49 18.05 28.31 1.23
CA LEU A 49 17.18 27.73 2.25
C LEU A 49 15.75 27.59 1.74
N ASP A 50 15.22 28.62 1.08
CA ASP A 50 13.89 28.55 0.46
C ASP A 50 13.81 27.43 -0.59
N THR A 51 14.84 27.30 -1.42
CA THR A 51 14.94 26.20 -2.40
C THR A 51 15.00 24.84 -1.70
N PHE A 52 15.76 24.71 -0.61
CA PHE A 52 15.84 23.47 0.16
C PHE A 52 14.49 23.10 0.78
N ILE A 53 13.78 24.06 1.35
CA ILE A 53 12.45 23.86 1.94
C ILE A 53 11.47 23.37 0.86
N SER A 54 11.34 24.10 -0.25
CA SER A 54 10.41 23.73 -1.33
C SER A 54 10.73 22.37 -1.98
N GLU A 55 12.02 22.05 -2.17
CA GLU A 55 12.41 20.75 -2.70
C GLU A 55 12.21 19.62 -1.69
N GLY A 56 12.33 19.91 -0.39
CA GLY A 56 11.99 18.98 0.69
C GLY A 56 10.50 18.67 0.73
N ASP A 57 9.64 19.70 0.74
CA ASP A 57 8.17 19.56 0.68
C ASP A 57 7.77 18.68 -0.51
N ARG A 58 8.27 19.01 -1.70
CA ARG A 58 8.01 18.26 -2.92
C ARG A 58 8.38 16.78 -2.81
N ARG A 59 9.48 16.45 -2.12
CA ARG A 59 9.92 15.06 -1.94
C ARG A 59 9.05 14.32 -0.94
N ILE A 60 8.65 14.98 0.14
CA ILE A 60 7.73 14.44 1.14
C ILE A 60 6.39 14.10 0.46
N ASP A 61 5.82 15.02 -0.30
CA ASP A 61 4.58 14.81 -1.09
C ASP A 61 4.72 13.62 -2.04
N THR A 62 5.85 13.54 -2.74
CA THR A 62 6.12 12.46 -3.69
C THR A 62 6.18 11.10 -3.01
N TRP A 63 6.83 11.01 -1.84
CA TRP A 63 6.96 9.77 -1.10
C TRP A 63 5.64 9.36 -0.44
N SER A 64 4.88 10.32 0.10
CA SER A 64 3.55 10.05 0.65
C SER A 64 2.63 9.49 -0.43
N SER A 65 2.55 10.16 -1.58
CA SER A 65 1.74 9.69 -2.71
C SER A 65 2.19 8.33 -3.24
N TRP A 66 3.51 8.07 -3.28
CA TRP A 66 4.00 6.75 -3.65
C TRP A 66 3.55 5.68 -2.65
N ALA A 67 3.62 5.95 -1.35
CA ALA A 67 3.23 5.02 -0.31
C ALA A 67 1.72 4.72 -0.36
N SER A 68 0.86 5.74 -0.48
CA SER A 68 -0.59 5.55 -0.59
C SER A 68 -1.00 4.79 -1.85
N ASN A 69 -0.45 5.14 -3.02
CA ASN A 69 -0.75 4.45 -4.28
C ASN A 69 -0.30 2.99 -4.25
N THR A 70 0.84 2.71 -3.59
CA THR A 70 1.31 1.34 -3.41
C THR A 70 0.41 0.58 -2.44
N ALA A 71 -0.06 1.22 -1.35
CA ALA A 71 -1.04 0.65 -0.43
C ALA A 71 -2.32 0.24 -1.16
N ASP A 72 -2.84 1.12 -2.02
CA ASP A 72 -4.00 0.87 -2.87
C ASP A 72 -3.79 -0.34 -3.78
N ALA A 73 -2.65 -0.38 -4.50
CA ALA A 73 -2.33 -1.47 -5.41
C ALA A 73 -2.23 -2.82 -4.70
N VAL A 74 -1.56 -2.86 -3.54
CA VAL A 74 -1.44 -4.08 -2.71
C VAL A 74 -2.81 -4.52 -2.20
N GLY A 75 -3.61 -3.58 -1.69
CA GLY A 75 -4.97 -3.88 -1.20
C GLY A 75 -5.89 -4.38 -2.31
N MET A 76 -5.79 -3.81 -3.52
CA MET A 76 -6.51 -4.28 -4.69
C MET A 76 -6.08 -5.70 -5.09
N ALA A 77 -4.78 -5.99 -5.10
CA ALA A 77 -4.25 -7.31 -5.41
C ALA A 77 -4.74 -8.38 -4.42
N SER A 78 -4.72 -8.10 -3.12
CA SER A 78 -5.24 -9.03 -2.10
C SER A 78 -6.73 -9.31 -2.29
N ARG A 79 -7.56 -8.28 -2.47
CA ARG A 79 -9.00 -8.47 -2.73
C ARG A 79 -9.26 -9.29 -4.00
N GLN A 80 -8.43 -9.13 -5.03
CA GLN A 80 -8.55 -9.92 -6.26
C GLN A 80 -8.14 -11.39 -6.04
N SER A 81 -7.10 -11.63 -5.25
CA SER A 81 -6.66 -12.96 -4.83
C SER A 81 -7.80 -13.68 -4.08
N GLN A 82 -8.33 -13.06 -3.03
CA GLN A 82 -9.46 -13.58 -2.25
C GLN A 82 -10.68 -13.93 -3.11
N ARG A 83 -11.08 -13.03 -4.03
CA ARG A 83 -12.22 -13.29 -4.94
C ARG A 83 -11.97 -14.48 -5.87
N THR A 84 -10.72 -14.66 -6.29
CA THR A 84 -10.32 -15.78 -7.15
C THR A 84 -10.40 -17.09 -6.36
N ASP A 85 -9.88 -17.11 -5.14
CA ASP A 85 -9.92 -18.26 -4.24
C ASP A 85 -11.35 -18.61 -3.81
N ASP A 86 -12.19 -17.62 -3.52
CA ASP A 86 -13.63 -17.81 -3.27
C ASP A 86 -14.36 -18.40 -4.49
N SER A 87 -13.95 -18.00 -5.69
CA SER A 87 -14.55 -18.53 -6.92
C SER A 87 -14.13 -19.98 -7.16
N TRP A 88 -12.85 -20.30 -6.96
CA TRP A 88 -12.35 -21.67 -7.06
C TRP A 88 -12.93 -22.58 -5.99
N SER A 89 -13.01 -22.10 -4.74
CA SER A 89 -13.60 -22.86 -3.65
C SER A 89 -15.07 -23.16 -3.90
N ARG A 90 -15.85 -22.27 -4.53
CA ARG A 90 -17.24 -22.53 -4.95
C ARG A 90 -17.35 -23.51 -6.13
N LEU A 91 -16.43 -23.44 -7.10
CA LEU A 91 -16.42 -24.34 -8.26
C LEU A 91 -16.02 -25.77 -7.89
N PHE A 92 -15.14 -25.92 -6.90
CA PHE A 92 -14.60 -27.21 -6.46
C PHE A 92 -15.06 -27.61 -5.06
N SER A 93 -16.02 -26.91 -4.46
CA SER A 93 -16.67 -27.40 -3.25
C SER A 93 -17.43 -28.66 -3.66
N TRP A 94 -17.00 -29.78 -3.10
CA TRP A 94 -17.67 -31.05 -3.29
C TRP A 94 -19.08 -30.94 -2.73
N ASP A 95 -20.08 -30.95 -3.61
CA ASP A 95 -21.48 -31.03 -3.25
C ASP A 95 -21.84 -32.51 -3.06
N SER A 96 -21.93 -32.95 -1.80
CA SER A 96 -22.28 -34.33 -1.45
C SER A 96 -23.64 -34.73 -2.02
N ASP A 97 -24.56 -33.78 -2.15
CA ASP A 97 -25.96 -34.06 -2.49
C ASP A 97 -26.17 -34.21 -4.00
N THR A 98 -25.27 -33.63 -4.82
CA THR A 98 -25.33 -33.71 -6.28
C THR A 98 -24.66 -34.97 -6.85
N PHE A 99 -23.73 -35.59 -6.12
CA PHE A 99 -22.94 -36.73 -6.64
C PHE A 99 -23.14 -38.04 -5.86
N GLN A 100 -24.09 -38.11 -4.92
CA GLN A 100 -24.49 -39.35 -4.21
C GLN A 100 -25.67 -40.11 -4.83
N THR A 101 -26.07 -39.84 -6.07
CA THR A 101 -27.00 -40.72 -6.80
C THR A 101 -26.22 -41.83 -7.51
N GLY A 102 -25.60 -42.70 -6.71
CA GLY A 102 -25.05 -43.97 -7.17
C GLY A 102 -25.77 -45.07 -6.41
N ASP A 103 -26.74 -45.67 -7.08
CA ASP A 103 -27.55 -46.79 -6.60
C ASP A 103 -26.72 -47.82 -5.84
N MET A 104 -27.09 -48.08 -4.59
CA MET A 104 -26.90 -49.39 -3.97
C MET A 104 -28.30 -49.98 -3.77
N GLU A 105 -28.89 -50.43 -4.89
CA GLU A 105 -29.93 -51.44 -4.86
C GLU A 105 -29.26 -52.78 -4.52
N ASP A 106 -29.59 -53.34 -3.36
CA ASP A 106 -29.49 -54.78 -3.05
C ASP A 106 -30.91 -55.37 -3.02
#